data_AF-A0A821P7E5-F1
#
_entry.id   AF-A0A821P7E5-F1
#
_cell.length_a   1.000
_cell.length_b   1.000
_cell.length_c   1.000
_cell.angle_alpha   90.00
_cell.angle_beta   90.00
_cell.angle_gamma   90.00
#
_symmetry.space_group_name_H-M   'P 1'
#
loop_
_entity.id
_entity.type
_entity.pdbx_description
1 polymer ?
#
loop_
_entity_poly.entity_id
_entity_poly.type
_entity_poly.pdbx_seq_one_letter_code
_entity_poly.pdbx_strand_id
1 'polypeptide(L)'
;LKKTVSIVVDLASTVDPDGVDVYFLNRKPLLHVHNSKELVSTFATRPNGATPIVRALRQVLNEKKNEIQQRKLLIVIATDGIPTDNNGQPNVQEFYQVLAKERIPIDRVPVTIMACTGEY
;
A
#
# COMPACT_ATOMS: atom_id res chain seq x y z
N LEU A 1 11.08 0.59 -7.75
CA LEU A 1 10.09 1.12 -6.79
C LEU A 1 9.63 2.55 -7.10
N LYS A 2 10.45 3.61 -6.87
CA LYS A 2 10.04 5.02 -7.03
C LYS A 2 9.33 5.34 -8.35
N LYS A 3 9.95 4.93 -9.47
CA LYS A 3 9.40 5.14 -10.82
C LYS A 3 8.03 4.47 -10.99
N THR A 4 7.92 3.22 -10.55
CA THR A 4 6.70 2.43 -10.63
C THR A 4 5.57 3.05 -9.81
N VAL A 5 5.83 3.44 -8.56
CA VAL A 5 4.82 4.10 -7.72
C VAL A 5 4.39 5.44 -8.31
N SER A 6 5.33 6.20 -8.89
CA SER A 6 5.03 7.47 -9.56
C SER A 6 4.06 7.28 -10.72
N ILE A 7 4.30 6.28 -11.58
CA ILE A 7 3.41 5.94 -12.71
C ILE A 7 2.02 5.53 -12.20
N VAL A 8 1.96 4.68 -11.17
CA VAL A 8 0.68 4.21 -10.60
C VAL A 8 -0.13 5.39 -10.05
N VAL A 9 0.50 6.31 -9.33
CA VAL A 9 -0.17 7.50 -8.80
C VAL A 9 -0.67 8.39 -9.92
N ASP A 10 0.18 8.74 -10.88
CA ASP A 10 -0.24 9.61 -12.00
C ASP A 10 -1.40 9.00 -12.79
N LEU A 11 -1.42 7.68 -12.99
CA LEU A 11 -2.54 6.99 -13.64
C LEU A 11 -3.80 6.99 -12.77
N ALA A 12 -3.70 6.55 -11.51
CA ALA A 12 -4.84 6.39 -10.63
C ALA A 12 -5.51 7.74 -10.29
N SER A 13 -4.73 8.83 -10.14
CA SER A 13 -5.26 10.17 -9.91
C SER A 13 -6.04 10.75 -11.11
N THR A 14 -5.93 10.16 -12.31
CA THR A 14 -6.82 10.53 -13.45
C THR A 14 -8.20 9.88 -13.37
N VAL A 15 -8.34 8.82 -12.56
CA VAL A 15 -9.56 8.04 -12.43
C VAL A 15 -10.29 8.39 -11.14
N ASP A 16 -9.56 8.67 -10.06
CA ASP A 16 -10.11 9.11 -8.77
C ASP A 16 -9.86 10.62 -8.56
N PRO A 17 -10.90 11.48 -8.63
CA PRO A 17 -10.74 12.91 -8.45
C PRO A 17 -10.34 13.31 -7.02
N ASP A 18 -10.56 12.43 -6.03
CA ASP A 18 -10.11 12.66 -4.64
C ASP A 18 -8.61 12.35 -4.46
N GLY A 19 -7.95 11.84 -5.50
CA GLY A 19 -6.56 11.43 -5.47
C GLY A 19 -6.36 10.03 -4.89
N VAL A 20 -5.10 9.72 -4.55
CA VAL A 20 -4.67 8.41 -4.08
C VAL A 20 -3.98 8.53 -2.73
N ASP A 21 -4.26 7.60 -1.83
CA ASP A 21 -3.56 7.52 -0.54
C ASP A 21 -2.36 6.58 -0.61
N VAL A 22 -1.21 7.07 -0.14
CA VAL A 22 0.06 6.33 -0.10
C VAL A 22 0.42 6.00 1.33
N TYR A 23 0.28 4.73 1.69
CA TYR A 23 0.66 4.21 3.00
C TYR A 23 2.08 3.66 2.98
N PHE A 24 2.88 4.06 3.97
CA PHE A 24 4.23 3.54 4.17
C PHE A 24 4.26 2.56 5.34
N LEU A 25 5.17 1.59 5.28
CA LEU A 25 5.28 0.58 6.33
C LEU A 25 5.81 1.15 7.66
N ASN A 26 6.73 2.11 7.62
CA ASN A 26 7.44 2.59 8.82
C ASN A 26 7.40 4.12 8.99
N ARG A 27 6.41 4.80 8.38
CA ARG A 27 6.19 6.24 8.54
C ARG A 27 4.73 6.62 8.24
N LYS A 28 4.38 7.87 8.52
CA LYS A 28 3.03 8.40 8.30
C LYS A 28 2.61 8.32 6.82
N PRO A 29 1.33 8.04 6.53
CA PRO A 29 0.83 8.04 5.16
C PRO A 29 0.81 9.44 4.57
N LEU A 30 0.78 9.51 3.23
CA LEU A 30 0.47 10.71 2.47
C LEU A 30 -0.90 10.51 1.82
N LEU A 31 -1.86 11.40 2.11
CA LEU A 31 -3.25 11.24 1.70
C LEU A 31 -3.59 12.21 0.56
N HIS A 32 -4.59 11.86 -0.26
CA HIS A 32 -5.10 12.69 -1.36
C HIS A 32 -4.00 13.16 -2.33
N VAL A 33 -3.12 12.24 -2.75
CA VAL A 33 -2.05 12.55 -3.71
C VAL A 33 -2.65 12.63 -5.11
N HIS A 34 -2.43 13.76 -5.79
CA HIS A 34 -2.99 13.98 -7.13
C HIS A 34 -1.96 13.82 -8.25
N ASN A 35 -0.66 13.83 -7.93
CA ASN A 35 0.40 13.60 -8.90
C ASN A 35 1.70 13.13 -8.24
N SER A 36 2.56 12.52 -9.04
CA SER A 36 3.83 11.95 -8.62
C SER A 36 4.85 12.96 -8.11
N LYS A 37 4.72 14.25 -8.43
CA LYS A 37 5.65 15.29 -7.95
C LYS A 37 5.54 15.45 -6.43
N GLU A 38 4.37 15.22 -5.86
CA GLU A 38 4.12 15.25 -4.41
C GLU A 38 4.85 14.11 -3.67
N LEU A 39 5.23 13.05 -4.37
CA LEU A 39 5.99 11.94 -3.80
C LEU A 39 7.50 12.20 -3.74
N VAL A 40 8.01 13.20 -4.45
CA VAL A 40 9.46 13.40 -4.65
C VAL A 40 10.20 13.59 -3.32
N SER A 41 9.70 14.49 -2.47
CA SER A 41 10.26 14.75 -1.14
C SER A 41 10.15 13.51 -0.25
N THR A 42 9.04 12.80 -0.36
CA THR A 42 8.77 11.59 0.42
C THR A 42 9.74 10.46 0.08
N PHE A 43 10.20 10.35 -1.17
CA PHE A 43 11.24 9.38 -1.56
C PHE A 43 12.68 9.83 -1.27
N ALA A 44 12.90 11.07 -0.80
CA ALA A 44 14.24 11.51 -0.40
C ALA A 44 14.73 10.77 0.86
N THR A 45 13.81 10.43 1.77
CA THR A 45 14.10 9.57 2.91
C THR A 45 14.00 8.10 2.50
N ARG A 46 15.10 7.36 2.63
CA ARG A 46 15.13 5.92 2.36
C ARG A 46 14.22 5.16 3.34
N PRO A 47 13.57 4.06 2.89
CA PRO A 47 12.90 3.16 3.80
C PRO A 47 13.91 2.54 4.79
N ASN A 48 13.46 2.29 6.01
CA ASN A 48 14.24 1.64 7.07
C ASN A 48 13.29 0.84 7.97
N GLY A 49 13.80 -0.20 8.62
CA GLY A 49 13.07 -1.06 9.55
C GLY A 49 12.54 -2.35 8.92
N ALA A 50 11.68 -3.02 9.67
CA ALA A 50 10.99 -4.25 9.27
C ALA A 50 9.99 -3.99 8.12
N THR A 51 9.34 -5.04 7.62
CA THR A 51 8.31 -4.99 6.58
C THR A 51 6.93 -5.39 7.13
N PRO A 52 6.34 -4.60 8.07
CA PRO A 52 5.06 -4.90 8.73
C PRO A 52 3.84 -4.70 7.81
N ILE A 53 3.78 -5.43 6.70
CA ILE A 53 2.74 -5.35 5.67
C ILE A 53 1.36 -5.68 6.27
N VAL A 54 1.28 -6.68 7.14
CA VAL A 54 0.02 -7.04 7.84
C VAL A 54 -0.54 -5.87 8.63
N ARG A 55 0.31 -5.19 9.40
CA ARG A 55 -0.08 -4.02 10.21
C ARG A 55 -0.61 -2.91 9.32
N ALA A 56 0.13 -2.58 8.26
CA ALA A 56 -0.26 -1.54 7.32
C ALA A 56 -1.57 -1.89 6.58
N LEU A 57 -1.74 -3.14 6.17
CA LEU A 57 -2.95 -3.58 5.46
C LEU A 57 -4.19 -3.51 6.36
N ARG A 58 -4.10 -3.99 7.61
CA ARG A 58 -5.20 -3.86 8.58
C ARG A 58 -5.54 -2.41 8.88
N GLN A 59 -4.53 -1.53 8.97
CA GLN A 59 -4.73 -0.09 9.12
C GLN A 59 -5.56 0.46 7.95
N VAL A 60 -5.17 0.19 6.70
CA VAL A 60 -5.91 0.64 5.51
C VAL A 60 -7.34 0.11 5.48
N LEU A 61 -7.53 -1.19 5.73
CA LEU A 61 -8.86 -1.80 5.72
C LEU A 61 -9.80 -1.20 6.77
N ASN A 62 -9.26 -0.85 7.94
CA ASN A 62 -10.04 -0.22 9.01
C ASN A 62 -10.34 1.25 8.70
N GLU A 63 -9.34 2.03 8.26
CA GLU A 63 -9.49 3.44 7.92
C GLU A 63 -10.44 3.65 6.74
N LYS A 64 -10.43 2.75 5.76
CA LYS A 64 -11.23 2.84 4.52
C LYS A 64 -12.55 2.06 4.55
N LYS A 65 -12.95 1.56 5.73
CA LYS A 65 -14.11 0.66 5.88
C LYS A 65 -15.41 1.26 5.34
N ASN A 66 -15.61 2.57 5.54
CA ASN A 66 -16.81 3.26 5.10
C ASN A 66 -16.80 3.49 3.59
N GLU A 67 -15.65 3.88 3.04
CA GLU A 67 -15.44 4.12 1.61
C GLU A 67 -15.60 2.83 0.80
N ILE A 68 -15.18 1.68 1.34
CA ILE A 68 -15.36 0.37 0.70
C ILE A 68 -16.84 0.05 0.45
N GLN A 69 -17.77 0.58 1.24
CA GLN A 69 -19.22 0.41 1.01
C GLN A 69 -19.72 1.26 -0.16
N GLN A 70 -19.08 2.40 -0.41
CA GLN A 70 -19.50 3.40 -1.39
C GLN A 70 -18.83 3.19 -2.75
N ARG A 71 -17.52 2.91 -2.77
CA ARG A 71 -16.71 2.63 -3.98
C ARG A 71 -15.83 1.39 -3.80
N LYS A 72 -15.15 0.95 -4.86
CA LYS A 72 -14.17 -0.15 -4.76
C LYS A 72 -12.82 0.41 -4.30
N LEU A 73 -12.08 -0.35 -3.49
CA LEU A 73 -10.75 0.01 -3.02
C LEU A 73 -9.70 -0.90 -3.65
N LEU A 74 -8.92 -0.38 -4.59
CA LEU A 74 -7.75 -1.09 -5.11
C LEU A 74 -6.55 -0.84 -4.20
N ILE A 75 -5.96 -1.90 -3.66
CA ILE A 75 -4.74 -1.83 -2.87
C ILE A 75 -3.58 -2.37 -3.71
N VAL A 76 -2.58 -1.54 -3.95
CA VAL A 76 -1.33 -1.94 -4.61
C VAL A 76 -0.21 -1.98 -3.57
N ILE A 77 0.31 -3.17 -3.29
CA ILE A 77 1.42 -3.37 -2.35
C ILE A 77 2.71 -3.44 -3.15
N ALA A 78 3.53 -2.40 -3.09
CA ALA A 78 4.85 -2.39 -3.72
C ALA A 78 5.94 -2.68 -2.66
N THR A 79 6.64 -3.81 -2.80
CA THR A 79 7.64 -4.29 -1.82
C THR A 79 8.81 -4.97 -2.52
N ASP A 80 10.02 -4.83 -1.98
CA ASP A 80 11.24 -5.53 -2.39
C ASP A 80 11.63 -6.68 -1.45
N GLY A 81 10.90 -6.85 -0.34
CA GLY A 81 11.10 -7.89 0.65
C GLY A 81 9.82 -8.67 1.01
N ILE A 82 10.01 -9.72 1.82
CA ILE A 82 8.91 -10.54 2.35
C ILE A 82 8.19 -9.83 3.51
N PRO A 83 6.90 -10.11 3.78
CA PRO A 83 6.22 -9.64 4.98
C PRO A 83 6.92 -10.10 6.27
N THR A 84 7.09 -9.18 7.22
CA THR A 84 7.53 -9.48 8.59
C THR A 84 6.58 -8.90 9.63
N ASP A 85 6.71 -9.34 10.88
CA ASP A 85 6.15 -8.65 12.04
C ASP A 85 6.95 -7.37 12.38
N ASN A 86 6.59 -6.71 13.48
CA ASN A 86 7.28 -5.50 13.96
C ASN A 86 8.70 -5.77 14.48
N ASN A 87 9.04 -7.04 14.75
CA ASN A 87 10.35 -7.47 15.21
C ASN A 87 11.24 -7.97 14.04
N GLY A 88 10.74 -7.90 12.80
CA GLY A 88 11.46 -8.37 11.61
C GLY A 88 11.37 -9.89 11.38
N GLN A 89 10.52 -10.61 12.10
CA GLN A 89 10.32 -12.05 11.89
C GLN A 89 9.33 -12.29 10.74
N PRO A 90 9.61 -13.22 9.80
CA PRO A 90 8.71 -13.50 8.69
C PRO A 90 7.29 -13.90 9.15
N ASN A 91 6.25 -13.28 8.59
CA ASN A 91 4.85 -13.56 8.93
C ASN A 91 3.94 -13.76 7.71
N VAL A 92 4.49 -14.38 6.66
CA VAL A 92 3.80 -14.63 5.38
C VAL A 92 2.43 -15.32 5.55
N GLN A 93 2.32 -16.26 6.50
CA GLN A 93 1.07 -16.97 6.76
C GLN A 93 -0.04 -16.03 7.27
N GLU A 94 0.31 -15.09 8.14
CA GLU A 94 -0.64 -14.08 8.64
C GLU A 94 -1.05 -13.14 7.50
N PHE A 95 -0.10 -12.73 6.67
CA PHE A 95 -0.39 -11.94 5.48
C PHE A 95 -1.40 -12.63 4.55
N TYR A 96 -1.23 -13.93 4.30
CA TYR A 96 -2.21 -14.71 3.55
C TYR A 96 -3.59 -14.73 4.23
N GLN A 97 -3.65 -14.92 5.55
CA GLN A 97 -4.90 -14.91 6.29
C GLN A 97 -5.66 -13.59 6.16
N VAL A 98 -4.97 -12.45 6.26
CA VAL A 98 -5.57 -11.12 6.06
C VAL A 98 -6.15 -11.00 4.64
N LEU A 99 -5.37 -11.39 3.63
CA LEU A 99 -5.84 -11.36 2.23
C LEU A 99 -7.03 -12.30 1.99
N ALA A 100 -7.11 -13.44 2.67
CA ALA A 100 -8.18 -14.40 2.47
C ALA A 100 -9.46 -14.06 3.26
N LYS A 101 -9.33 -13.45 4.44
CA LYS A 101 -10.43 -13.39 5.43
C LYS A 101 -10.83 -11.98 5.86
N GLU A 102 -9.94 -10.99 5.80
CA GLU A 102 -10.18 -9.67 6.40
C GLU A 102 -10.57 -8.60 5.37
N ARG A 103 -10.40 -8.88 4.07
CA ARG A 103 -10.87 -8.01 2.98
C ARG A 103 -12.37 -8.17 2.80
N ILE A 104 -13.18 -7.36 3.48
CA ILE A 104 -14.64 -7.49 3.49
C ILE A 104 -15.32 -6.22 2.93
N PRO A 105 -16.18 -6.35 1.90
CA PRO A 105 -16.43 -7.55 1.10
C PRO A 105 -15.29 -7.78 0.08
N ILE A 106 -14.95 -9.04 -0.16
CA ILE A 106 -13.70 -9.45 -0.85
C ILE A 106 -13.61 -9.00 -2.30
N ASP A 107 -14.76 -8.87 -2.97
CA ASP A 107 -14.93 -8.45 -4.36
C ASP A 107 -14.78 -6.94 -4.56
N ARG A 108 -14.85 -6.16 -3.47
CA ARG A 108 -14.70 -4.70 -3.49
C ARG A 108 -13.31 -4.22 -3.10
N VAL A 109 -12.46 -5.12 -2.61
CA VAL A 109 -11.09 -4.79 -2.17
C VAL A 109 -10.05 -5.62 -2.91
N PRO A 110 -9.89 -5.48 -4.24
CA PRO A 110 -8.83 -6.16 -4.95
C PRO A 110 -7.45 -5.71 -4.41
N VAL A 111 -6.55 -6.69 -4.23
CA VAL A 111 -5.17 -6.43 -3.81
C VAL A 111 -4.22 -7.00 -4.84
N THR A 112 -3.24 -6.20 -5.26
CA THR A 112 -2.17 -6.61 -6.16
C THR A 112 -0.83 -6.36 -5.49
N ILE A 113 0.05 -7.35 -5.54
CA ILE A 113 1.41 -7.25 -5.01
C ILE A 113 2.36 -7.04 -6.18
N MET A 114 3.17 -6.00 -6.09
CA MET A 114 4.17 -5.64 -7.06
C MET A 114 5.55 -5.82 -6.42
N ALA A 115 6.15 -6.98 -6.66
CA ALA A 115 7.52 -7.26 -6.25
C ALA A 115 8.47 -6.34 -7.02
N CYS A 116 9.15 -5.45 -6.31
CA CYS A 116 10.16 -4.57 -6.86
C CYS A 116 11.52 -5.23 -6.71
N THR A 117 11.91 -6.04 -7.68
CA THR A 117 13.30 -6.48 -7.79
C THR A 117 14.14 -5.28 -8.22
N GLY A 118 15.17 -4.93 -7.46
CA GLY A 118 16.11 -3.89 -7.88
C GLY A 118 16.86 -4.34 -9.14
N GLU A 119 16.94 -3.48 -10.14
CA GLU A 119 18.08 -3.50 -11.05
C GLU A 119 19.23 -2.83 -10.30
N TYR A 120 20.29 -3.60 -10.04
CA TYR A 120 21.53 -3.14 -9.42
C TYR A 120 22.35 -2.32 -10.40
#